data_AF-A0AAV0KBH3-F1
#
_entry.id   AF-A0AAV0KBH3-F1
#
_cell.length_a   1.000
_cell.length_b   1.000
_cell.length_c   1.000
_cell.angle_alpha   90.00
_cell.angle_beta   90.00
_cell.angle_gamma   90.00
#
_symmetry.space_group_name_H-M   'P 1'
#
loop_
_entity.id
_entity.type
_entity.pdbx_description
1 polymer ?
#
loop_
_entity_poly.entity_id
_entity_poly.type
_entity_poly.pdbx_seq_one_letter_code
_entity_poly.pdbx_strand_id
1 'polypeptide(L)'
;MLLLSLSLSHYSSNAADFCVADLEIGFQTPSGFPCKNPSFVTASDFKYSGLVTGGNTTNINKVSIIRAFVQQFPGLNGLGMGAGRLDIEPGGAISAHTHWYASEMIYVVEGTVTAGFVSGVATNTVYLNKLSKGEIMIFPQGLVHFQVNTGTETAVVLATYGSEDPGTQIISPALFGNNLPSLLVEKATNIDEAEVKKLKVLLGGSG
;
A
#
# COMPACT_ATOMS: atom_id res chain seq x y z
N MET A 1 4.93 10.73 -42.76
CA MET A 1 4.47 9.75 -41.76
C MET A 1 4.25 10.52 -40.47
N LEU A 2 3.01 10.93 -40.20
CA LEU A 2 2.67 11.78 -39.06
C LEU A 2 2.57 10.89 -37.82
N LEU A 3 3.54 10.98 -36.91
CA LEU A 3 3.47 10.32 -35.60
C LEU A 3 2.43 11.07 -34.77
N LEU A 4 1.24 10.49 -34.65
CA LEU A 4 0.22 10.95 -33.72
C LEU A 4 0.67 10.51 -32.32
N SER A 5 1.37 11.38 -31.60
CA SER A 5 1.62 11.20 -30.18
C SER A 5 0.30 11.40 -29.43
N LEU A 6 -0.43 10.32 -29.17
CA LEU A 6 -1.49 10.33 -28.16
C LEU A 6 -0.82 10.50 -26.79
N SER A 7 -0.72 11.74 -26.32
CA SER A 7 -0.52 12.01 -24.90
C SER A 7 -1.81 11.62 -24.18
N LEU A 8 -1.89 10.36 -23.71
CA LEU A 8 -2.91 9.93 -22.76
C LEU A 8 -2.62 10.62 -21.43
N SER A 9 -3.11 11.86 -21.28
CA SER A 9 -3.27 12.47 -19.98
C SER A 9 -4.10 11.51 -19.13
N HIS A 10 -3.51 11.03 -18.02
CA HIS A 10 -4.20 10.21 -17.02
C HIS A 10 -5.17 11.11 -16.25
N TYR A 11 -6.22 11.56 -16.93
CA TYR A 11 -7.39 12.13 -16.30
C TYR A 11 -8.55 11.34 -16.85
N SER A 12 -8.94 10.32 -16.09
CA SER A 12 -10.28 9.74 -16.20
C SER A 12 -11.26 10.88 -15.88
N SER A 13 -11.66 11.65 -16.90
CA SER A 13 -12.70 12.64 -16.78
C SER A 13 -14.03 11.90 -16.60
N ASN A 14 -14.35 11.51 -15.38
CA ASN A 14 -15.72 11.19 -15.05
C ASN A 14 -16.52 12.48 -15.21
N ALA A 15 -17.53 12.48 -16.08
CA ALA A 15 -18.39 13.63 -16.37
C ALA A 15 -19.33 14.00 -15.20
N ALA A 16 -18.97 13.64 -13.97
CA ALA A 16 -19.72 13.84 -12.74
C ALA A 16 -18.76 14.21 -11.60
N ASP A 17 -19.21 15.08 -10.69
CA ASP A 17 -18.41 15.55 -9.55
C ASP A 17 -17.92 14.41 -8.64
N PHE A 18 -18.70 13.33 -8.54
CA PHE A 18 -18.39 12.15 -7.74
C PHE A 18 -19.11 10.89 -8.26
N CYS A 19 -18.62 9.72 -7.85
CA CYS A 19 -19.24 8.43 -8.10
C CYS A 19 -19.03 7.52 -6.87
N VAL A 20 -19.92 7.58 -5.87
CA VAL A 20 -19.81 6.70 -4.69
C VAL A 20 -19.92 5.24 -5.14
N ALA A 21 -18.93 4.39 -4.82
CA ALA A 21 -18.96 2.98 -5.24
C ALA A 21 -20.18 2.25 -4.71
N ASP A 22 -20.87 1.53 -5.60
CA ASP A 22 -21.86 0.52 -5.25
C ASP A 22 -21.16 -0.83 -5.06
N LEU A 23 -20.87 -1.16 -3.80
CA LEU A 23 -20.21 -2.42 -3.44
C LEU A 23 -21.17 -3.62 -3.46
N GLU A 24 -22.49 -3.41 -3.58
CA GLU A 24 -23.51 -4.48 -3.56
C GLU A 24 -23.73 -5.07 -4.95
N ILE A 25 -23.70 -4.24 -6.00
CA ILE A 25 -23.90 -4.68 -7.40
C ILE A 25 -22.71 -5.51 -7.91
N GLY A 26 -21.53 -5.29 -7.34
CA GLY A 26 -20.42 -6.24 -7.35
C GLY A 26 -19.53 -6.20 -8.60
N PHE A 27 -18.24 -6.43 -8.34
CA PHE A 27 -17.09 -6.49 -9.24
C PHE A 27 -16.46 -5.14 -9.61
N GLN A 28 -15.23 -4.97 -9.12
CA GLN A 28 -14.32 -3.94 -9.59
C GLN A 28 -14.01 -4.18 -11.06
N THR A 29 -14.27 -3.18 -11.89
CA THR A 29 -13.82 -3.15 -13.28
C THR A 29 -12.42 -2.54 -13.35
N PRO A 30 -11.71 -2.64 -14.49
CA PRO A 30 -10.47 -1.87 -14.69
C PRO A 30 -10.64 -0.35 -14.52
N SER A 31 -11.88 0.15 -14.60
CA SER A 31 -12.23 1.57 -14.42
C SER A 31 -12.78 1.88 -13.01
N GLY A 32 -12.70 0.96 -12.05
CA GLY A 32 -13.26 1.10 -10.71
C GLY A 32 -14.63 0.44 -10.55
N PHE A 33 -15.42 0.90 -9.57
CA PHE A 33 -16.73 0.33 -9.26
C PHE A 33 -17.88 1.08 -9.95
N PRO A 34 -19.01 0.41 -10.25
CA PRO A 34 -20.26 1.09 -10.59
C PRO A 34 -20.66 2.11 -9.51
N CYS A 35 -21.33 3.20 -9.90
CA CYS A 35 -21.79 4.22 -8.96
C CYS A 35 -23.13 3.82 -8.31
N LYS A 36 -23.28 4.10 -7.02
CA LYS A 36 -24.56 4.13 -6.31
C LYS A 36 -25.51 5.12 -6.99
N ASN A 37 -26.80 4.82 -7.00
CA ASN A 37 -27.81 5.77 -7.47
C ASN A 37 -27.72 7.10 -6.69
N PRO A 38 -27.61 8.27 -7.36
CA PRO A 38 -27.50 9.57 -6.68
C PRO A 38 -28.60 9.86 -5.65
N SER A 39 -29.81 9.29 -5.81
CA SER A 39 -30.90 9.47 -4.84
C SER A 39 -30.65 8.82 -3.47
N PHE A 40 -29.70 7.87 -3.39
CA PHE A 40 -29.29 7.20 -2.16
C PHE A 40 -27.96 7.72 -1.60
N VAL A 41 -27.34 8.69 -2.25
CA VAL A 41 -26.10 9.31 -1.78
C VAL A 41 -26.41 10.37 -0.73
N THR A 42 -25.61 10.37 0.33
CA THR A 42 -25.77 11.21 1.51
C THR A 42 -24.43 11.80 1.94
N ALA A 43 -24.45 12.81 2.82
CA ALA A 43 -23.23 13.36 3.39
C ALA A 43 -22.36 12.31 4.11
N SER A 44 -22.95 11.25 4.65
CA SER A 44 -22.19 10.16 5.28
C SER A 44 -21.36 9.34 4.31
N ASP A 45 -21.71 9.27 3.02
CA ASP A 45 -20.91 8.58 2.01
C ASP A 45 -19.55 9.26 1.75
N PHE A 46 -19.37 10.51 2.22
CA PHE A 46 -18.15 11.32 2.11
C PHE A 46 -17.40 11.46 3.44
N LYS A 47 -17.79 10.73 4.49
CA LYS A 47 -17.13 10.75 5.79
C LYS A 47 -16.67 9.35 6.17
N TYR A 48 -15.38 9.21 6.48
CA TYR A 48 -14.82 7.98 7.02
C TYR A 48 -14.25 8.20 8.42
N SER A 49 -14.68 7.39 9.39
CA SER A 49 -14.22 7.47 10.79
C SER A 49 -13.35 6.29 11.20
N GLY A 50 -13.01 5.38 10.27
CA GLY A 50 -12.23 4.19 10.60
C GLY A 50 -10.80 4.49 11.05
N LEU A 51 -10.23 5.64 10.68
CA LEU A 51 -8.85 6.01 11.04
C LEU A 51 -8.71 6.66 12.44
N VAL A 52 -9.81 6.84 13.19
CA VAL A 52 -9.79 7.54 14.49
C VAL A 52 -8.98 6.77 15.53
N THR A 53 -9.15 5.46 15.61
CA THR A 53 -8.51 4.59 16.61
C THR A 53 -7.60 3.58 15.92
N GLY A 54 -6.42 3.35 16.48
CA GLY A 54 -5.55 2.25 16.04
C GLY A 54 -6.18 0.87 16.27
N GLY A 55 -5.70 -0.14 15.56
CA GLY A 55 -6.15 -1.52 15.72
C GLY A 55 -5.19 -2.36 16.55
N ASN A 56 -5.31 -3.69 16.45
CA ASN A 56 -4.53 -4.62 17.27
C ASN A 56 -3.07 -4.75 16.78
N THR A 57 -2.12 -4.36 17.63
CA THR A 57 -0.67 -4.50 17.40
C THR A 57 -0.06 -5.76 18.02
N THR A 58 -0.84 -6.61 18.71
CA THR A 58 -0.40 -7.89 19.29
C THR A 58 -0.31 -8.97 18.19
N ASN A 59 0.57 -8.76 17.23
CA ASN A 59 0.86 -9.70 16.15
C ASN A 59 2.37 -9.78 15.89
N ILE A 60 2.79 -10.74 15.06
CA ILE A 60 4.21 -11.03 14.82
C ILE A 60 5.00 -9.82 14.29
N ASN A 61 4.34 -8.93 13.56
CA ASN A 61 4.97 -7.73 12.99
C ASN A 61 4.87 -6.51 13.92
N LYS A 62 4.10 -6.63 15.01
CA LYS A 62 3.79 -5.57 15.98
C LYS A 62 3.21 -4.28 15.36
N VAL A 63 2.35 -4.45 14.37
CA VAL A 63 1.78 -3.34 13.58
C VAL A 63 0.27 -3.49 13.45
N SER A 64 -0.46 -2.38 13.48
CA SER A 64 -1.81 -2.30 12.96
C SER A 64 -1.86 -1.41 11.72
N ILE A 65 -2.60 -1.85 10.69
CA ILE A 65 -2.83 -1.10 9.45
C ILE A 65 -4.34 -0.99 9.25
N ILE A 66 -4.87 0.23 9.32
CA ILE A 66 -6.27 0.51 9.00
C ILE A 66 -6.31 1.26 7.68
N ARG A 67 -7.13 0.77 6.74
CA ARG A 67 -7.21 1.27 5.38
C ARG A 67 -8.47 2.10 5.18
N ALA A 68 -8.32 3.20 4.47
CA ALA A 68 -9.39 3.95 3.86
C ALA A 68 -9.19 3.88 2.33
N PHE A 69 -9.42 2.70 1.77
CA PHE A 69 -9.47 2.43 0.32
C PHE A 69 -10.92 2.34 -0.12
N VAL A 70 -11.18 2.27 -1.43
CA VAL A 70 -12.55 2.27 -1.97
C VAL A 70 -13.46 1.20 -1.37
N GLN A 71 -12.93 0.04 -0.97
CA GLN A 71 -13.72 -1.02 -0.32
C GLN A 71 -14.12 -0.69 1.13
N GLN A 72 -13.39 0.19 1.83
CA GLN A 72 -13.76 0.66 3.18
C GLN A 72 -14.44 2.03 3.16
N PHE A 73 -14.10 2.85 2.16
CA PHE A 73 -14.60 4.21 1.98
C PHE A 73 -15.05 4.41 0.52
N PRO A 74 -16.28 3.99 0.17
CA PRO A 74 -16.79 4.00 -1.19
C PRO A 74 -16.81 5.36 -1.88
N GLY A 75 -16.82 6.45 -1.11
CA GLY A 75 -16.75 7.83 -1.63
C GLY A 75 -15.45 8.15 -2.36
N LEU A 76 -14.40 7.32 -2.24
CA LEU A 76 -13.13 7.50 -2.94
C LEU A 76 -13.13 7.05 -4.41
N ASN A 77 -14.16 6.33 -4.83
CA ASN A 77 -14.18 5.69 -6.15
C ASN A 77 -14.03 6.70 -7.30
N GLY A 78 -12.99 6.52 -8.11
CA GLY A 78 -12.66 7.39 -9.23
C GLY A 78 -11.99 8.72 -8.84
N LEU A 79 -11.65 8.95 -7.57
CA LEU A 79 -11.02 10.19 -7.11
C LEU A 79 -9.48 10.14 -7.07
N GLY A 80 -8.86 8.97 -7.32
CA GLY A 80 -7.40 8.85 -7.39
C GLY A 80 -6.73 9.09 -6.04
N MET A 81 -7.40 8.79 -4.93
CA MET A 81 -6.83 8.98 -3.60
C MET A 81 -7.30 7.95 -2.59
N GLY A 82 -6.40 7.59 -1.68
CA GLY A 82 -6.65 6.69 -0.57
C GLY A 82 -5.88 7.14 0.67
N ALA A 83 -6.23 6.57 1.82
CA ALA A 83 -5.53 6.85 3.06
C ALA A 83 -5.39 5.61 3.94
N GLY A 84 -4.54 5.71 4.96
CA GLY A 84 -4.39 4.69 5.97
C GLY A 84 -3.84 5.25 7.28
N ARG A 85 -4.06 4.49 8.36
CA ARG A 85 -3.45 4.70 9.66
C ARG A 85 -2.58 3.50 9.99
N LEU A 86 -1.36 3.77 10.42
CA LEU A 86 -0.37 2.78 10.80
C LEU A 86 -0.01 3.03 12.27
N ASP A 87 -0.21 2.04 13.11
CA ASP A 87 0.24 2.02 14.49
C ASP A 87 1.35 0.97 14.59
N ILE A 88 2.57 1.41 14.91
CA ILE A 88 3.78 0.56 14.88
C ILE A 88 4.39 0.58 16.28
N GLU A 89 4.36 -0.56 16.99
CA GLU A 89 4.98 -0.67 18.32
C GLU A 89 6.51 -0.62 18.25
N PRO A 90 7.22 -0.39 19.37
CA PRO A 90 8.67 -0.49 19.41
C PRO A 90 9.20 -1.81 18.83
N GLY A 91 10.06 -1.69 17.81
CA GLY A 91 10.60 -2.82 17.04
C GLY A 91 9.62 -3.48 16.07
N GLY A 92 8.42 -2.91 15.89
CA GLY A 92 7.47 -3.31 14.86
C GLY A 92 7.89 -2.85 13.48
N ALA A 93 7.47 -3.59 12.46
CA ALA A 93 7.87 -3.34 11.09
C ALA A 93 6.75 -3.64 10.10
N ILE A 94 6.55 -2.71 9.17
CA ILE A 94 5.88 -2.98 7.90
C ILE A 94 6.97 -3.44 6.95
N SER A 95 6.97 -4.74 6.68
CA SER A 95 7.95 -5.42 5.84
C SER A 95 8.04 -4.79 4.45
N ALA A 96 9.19 -5.01 3.79
CA ALA A 96 9.42 -4.52 2.43
C ALA A 96 8.24 -4.85 1.50
N HIS A 97 7.67 -3.82 0.88
CA HIS A 97 6.50 -3.93 0.01
C HIS A 97 6.50 -2.87 -1.08
N THR A 98 5.55 -2.98 -2.01
CA THR A 98 5.35 -2.02 -3.11
C THR A 98 3.86 -1.73 -3.35
N HIS A 99 3.60 -0.56 -3.94
CA HIS A 99 2.31 -0.10 -4.44
C HIS A 99 2.39 0.10 -5.97
N TRP A 100 1.87 -0.88 -6.70
CA TRP A 100 1.69 -0.90 -8.16
C TRP A 100 0.94 0.31 -8.73
N TYR A 101 -0.10 0.80 -8.05
CA TYR A 101 -1.03 1.79 -8.61
C TYR A 101 -0.92 3.18 -8.00
N ALA A 102 -0.03 3.40 -7.03
CA ALA A 102 0.09 4.69 -6.35
C ALA A 102 1.48 4.97 -5.82
N SER A 103 1.84 6.25 -5.77
CA SER A 103 2.83 6.74 -4.80
C SER A 103 2.17 6.82 -3.42
N GLU A 104 2.95 6.59 -2.36
CA GLU A 104 2.53 6.75 -0.97
C GLU A 104 3.25 7.94 -0.34
N MET A 105 2.57 8.76 0.44
CA MET A 105 3.18 9.73 1.34
C MET A 105 2.75 9.46 2.78
N ILE A 106 3.70 9.41 3.69
CA ILE A 106 3.43 9.28 5.14
C ILE A 106 3.62 10.61 5.86
N TYR A 107 2.87 10.78 6.94
CA TYR A 107 2.99 11.84 7.94
C TYR A 107 3.03 11.22 9.34
N VAL A 108 4.03 11.56 10.15
CA VAL A 108 4.15 11.04 11.51
C VAL A 108 3.32 11.89 12.48
N VAL A 109 2.31 11.29 13.09
CA VAL A 109 1.44 11.94 14.08
C VAL A 109 2.06 11.88 15.48
N GLU A 110 2.62 10.72 15.85
CA GLU A 110 3.21 10.45 17.16
C GLU A 110 4.42 9.51 17.03
N GLY A 111 5.32 9.58 18.01
CA GLY A 111 6.52 8.73 18.06
C GLY A 111 7.54 9.03 16.97
N THR A 112 8.27 7.99 16.56
CA THR A 112 9.33 8.09 15.55
C THR A 112 9.35 6.83 14.71
N VAL A 113 9.56 6.95 13.40
CA VAL A 113 9.64 5.82 12.48
C VAL A 113 10.86 5.95 11.57
N THR A 114 11.61 4.87 11.39
CA THR A 114 12.62 4.77 10.35
C THR A 114 11.97 4.21 9.10
N ALA A 115 12.01 4.95 8.01
CA ALA A 115 11.40 4.56 6.75
C ALA A 115 12.38 4.76 5.60
N GLY A 116 12.24 3.94 4.56
CA GLY A 116 13.10 4.03 3.40
C GLY A 116 12.59 3.29 2.18
N PHE A 117 13.14 3.65 1.03
CA PHE A 117 12.88 2.98 -0.24
C PHE A 117 14.16 2.70 -1.01
N VAL A 118 14.09 1.75 -1.93
CA VAL A 118 15.18 1.36 -2.83
C VAL A 118 14.88 1.87 -4.24
N SER A 119 15.77 2.70 -4.79
CA SER A 119 15.61 3.25 -6.14
C SER A 119 16.04 2.27 -7.22
N GLY A 120 15.19 2.08 -8.24
CA GLY A 120 15.50 1.23 -9.39
C GLY A 120 16.42 1.86 -10.44
N VAL A 121 16.51 3.19 -10.53
CA VAL A 121 17.21 3.89 -11.64
C VAL A 121 18.72 4.03 -11.38
N ALA A 122 19.16 3.94 -10.12
CA ALA A 122 20.55 4.14 -9.72
C ALA A 122 21.05 2.98 -8.83
N THR A 123 21.19 1.77 -9.39
CA THR A 123 21.83 0.61 -8.75
C THR A 123 21.33 0.30 -7.33
N ASN A 124 20.01 0.20 -7.13
CA ASN A 124 19.42 -0.12 -5.82
C ASN A 124 19.85 0.82 -4.69
N THR A 125 20.02 2.12 -4.98
CA THR A 125 20.35 3.12 -3.94
C THR A 125 19.26 3.18 -2.88
N VAL A 126 19.65 3.10 -1.62
CA VAL A 126 18.75 3.18 -0.47
C VAL A 126 18.61 4.63 -0.02
N TYR A 127 17.37 5.11 0.07
CA TYR A 127 17.02 6.40 0.66
C TYR A 127 16.34 6.12 2.00
N LEU A 128 17.02 6.45 3.11
CA LEU A 128 16.63 6.08 4.47
C LEU A 128 16.58 7.31 5.36
N ASN A 129 15.49 7.49 6.11
CA ASN A 129 15.35 8.55 7.10
C ASN A 129 14.72 8.04 8.39
N LYS A 130 15.03 8.72 9.50
CA LYS A 130 14.30 8.63 10.75
C LYS A 130 13.38 9.84 10.85
N LEU A 131 12.07 9.61 10.79
CA LEU A 131 11.04 10.63 10.80
C LEU A 131 10.44 10.77 12.20
N SER A 132 10.34 11.99 12.66
CA SER A 132 9.73 12.41 13.92
C SER A 132 8.36 13.03 13.68
N LYS A 133 7.60 13.22 14.75
CA LYS A 133 6.30 13.90 14.72
C LYS A 133 6.33 15.17 13.87
N GLY A 134 5.39 15.27 12.92
CA GLY A 134 5.23 16.39 12.01
C GLY A 134 5.97 16.26 10.68
N GLU A 135 6.86 15.28 10.56
CA GLU A 135 7.63 15.06 9.33
C GLU A 135 6.91 14.13 8.35
N ILE A 136 7.19 14.34 7.06
CA ILE A 136 6.64 13.56 5.95
C ILE A 136 7.74 12.85 5.16
N MET A 137 7.38 11.75 4.50
CA MET A 137 8.22 11.10 3.51
C MET A 137 7.38 10.56 2.37
N ILE A 138 7.89 10.70 1.14
CA ILE A 138 7.27 10.22 -0.10
C ILE A 138 7.96 8.92 -0.56
N PHE A 139 7.15 7.97 -1.01
CA PHE A 139 7.54 6.72 -1.64
C PHE A 139 7.01 6.70 -3.08
N PRO A 140 7.90 6.76 -4.08
CA PRO A 140 7.48 6.73 -5.48
C PRO A 140 6.77 5.42 -5.85
N GLN A 141 5.76 5.52 -6.71
CA GLN A 141 4.98 4.39 -7.20
C GLN A 141 5.87 3.24 -7.68
N GLY A 142 5.51 2.02 -7.26
CA GLY A 142 6.19 0.79 -7.67
C GLY A 142 7.52 0.50 -6.96
N LEU A 143 8.09 1.45 -6.20
CA LEU A 143 9.37 1.20 -5.51
C LEU A 143 9.18 0.40 -4.22
N VAL A 144 10.14 -0.50 -3.97
CA VAL A 144 10.19 -1.27 -2.73
C VAL A 144 10.54 -0.33 -1.58
N HIS A 145 9.70 -0.32 -0.55
CA HIS A 145 9.87 0.51 0.64
C HIS A 145 9.39 -0.21 1.90
N PHE A 146 9.72 0.36 3.06
CA PHE A 146 9.44 -0.22 4.38
C PHE A 146 9.36 0.87 5.45
N GLN A 147 8.76 0.50 6.58
CA GLN A 147 8.72 1.32 7.79
C GLN A 147 9.04 0.44 9.02
N VAL A 148 9.91 0.91 9.89
CA VAL A 148 10.31 0.22 11.13
C VAL A 148 10.30 1.23 12.26
N ASN A 149 9.61 0.92 13.35
CA ASN A 149 9.72 1.75 14.56
C ASN A 149 11.01 1.40 15.31
N THR A 150 12.03 2.26 15.14
CA THR A 150 13.32 2.18 15.85
C THR A 150 13.35 3.04 17.12
N GLY A 151 12.22 3.62 17.51
CA GLY A 151 12.02 4.35 18.75
C GLY A 151 11.62 3.46 19.92
N THR A 152 11.32 4.09 21.05
CA THR A 152 10.94 3.42 22.31
C THR A 152 9.45 3.52 22.61
N GLU A 153 8.72 4.33 21.86
CA GLU A 153 7.27 4.55 22.01
C GLU A 153 6.57 4.10 20.72
N THR A 154 5.28 3.80 20.82
CA THR A 154 4.44 3.49 19.65
C THR A 154 4.46 4.67 18.67
N ALA A 155 4.69 4.39 17.38
CA ALA A 155 4.61 5.38 16.32
C ALA A 155 3.23 5.33 15.67
N VAL A 156 2.59 6.49 15.55
CA VAL A 156 1.31 6.65 14.83
C VAL A 156 1.58 7.42 13.57
N VAL A 157 1.28 6.83 12.42
CA VAL A 157 1.58 7.38 11.09
C VAL A 157 0.31 7.38 10.25
N LEU A 158 0.07 8.46 9.51
CA LEU A 158 -0.96 8.53 8.48
C LEU A 158 -0.31 8.38 7.12
N ALA A 159 -0.83 7.46 6.31
CA ALA A 159 -0.43 7.28 4.92
C ALA A 159 -1.51 7.85 4.00
N THR A 160 -1.08 8.42 2.87
CA THR A 160 -1.93 8.90 1.78
C THR A 160 -1.41 8.33 0.47
N TYR A 161 -2.32 8.02 -0.44
CA TYR A 161 -2.02 7.31 -1.68
C TYR A 161 -2.60 8.06 -2.86
N GLY A 162 -1.89 8.07 -3.99
CA GLY A 162 -2.39 8.57 -5.28
C GLY A 162 -3.35 7.61 -6.01
N SER A 163 -4.07 6.76 -5.28
CA SER A 163 -5.10 5.85 -5.80
C SER A 163 -6.05 5.47 -4.67
N GLU A 164 -7.34 5.33 -4.97
CA GLU A 164 -8.35 4.77 -4.07
C GLU A 164 -8.15 3.27 -3.78
N ASP A 165 -7.32 2.61 -4.58
CA ASP A 165 -6.83 1.26 -4.37
C ASP A 165 -5.36 1.20 -4.84
N PRO A 166 -4.39 1.46 -3.95
CA PRO A 166 -2.97 1.52 -4.33
C PRO A 166 -2.43 0.15 -4.75
N GLY A 167 -3.14 -0.94 -4.39
CA GLY A 167 -2.64 -2.30 -4.39
C GLY A 167 -1.44 -2.47 -3.45
N THR A 168 -1.23 -3.66 -2.88
CA THR A 168 -0.04 -3.90 -2.03
C THR A 168 0.54 -5.27 -2.32
N GLN A 169 1.86 -5.35 -2.50
CA GLN A 169 2.58 -6.61 -2.59
C GLN A 169 3.75 -6.61 -1.62
N ILE A 170 3.72 -7.51 -0.62
CA ILE A 170 4.82 -7.73 0.31
C ILE A 170 5.84 -8.64 -0.37
N ILE A 171 7.10 -8.22 -0.41
CA ILE A 171 8.13 -8.84 -1.24
C ILE A 171 8.45 -10.27 -0.78
N SER A 172 8.65 -10.51 0.53
CA SER A 172 9.07 -11.83 1.00
C SER A 172 8.03 -12.92 0.74
N PRO A 173 6.73 -12.75 1.06
CA PRO A 173 5.70 -13.73 0.67
C PRO A 173 5.50 -13.83 -0.84
N ALA A 174 5.68 -12.74 -1.60
CA ALA A 174 5.58 -12.80 -3.06
C ALA A 174 6.67 -13.68 -3.68
N LEU A 175 7.87 -13.73 -3.10
CA LEU A 175 8.97 -14.58 -3.56
C LEU A 175 8.88 -16.01 -3.00
N PHE A 176 8.58 -16.15 -1.71
CA PHE A 176 8.74 -17.43 -1.00
C PHE A 176 7.45 -17.96 -0.37
N GLY A 177 6.41 -17.16 -0.18
CA GLY A 177 5.12 -17.58 0.42
C GLY A 177 4.11 -18.14 -0.60
N ASN A 178 4.58 -18.59 -1.76
CA ASN A 178 3.76 -19.06 -2.88
C ASN A 178 4.08 -20.54 -3.23
N ASN A 179 3.44 -21.06 -4.28
CA ASN A 179 3.59 -22.44 -4.77
C ASN A 179 4.54 -22.59 -5.98
N LEU A 180 5.36 -21.58 -6.30
CA LEU A 180 6.37 -21.70 -7.37
C LEU A 180 7.41 -22.75 -6.97
N PRO A 181 7.80 -23.68 -7.86
CA PRO A 181 8.82 -24.68 -7.56
C PRO A 181 10.10 -24.05 -7.02
N SER A 182 10.65 -24.61 -5.93
CA SER A 182 11.85 -24.07 -5.26
C SER A 182 13.02 -23.90 -6.21
N LEU A 183 13.22 -24.85 -7.14
CA LEU A 183 14.25 -24.80 -8.17
C LEU A 183 14.10 -23.58 -9.10
N LEU A 184 12.87 -23.16 -9.42
CA LEU A 184 12.64 -21.96 -10.24
C LEU A 184 12.89 -20.68 -9.45
N VAL A 185 12.51 -20.66 -8.17
CA VAL A 185 12.79 -19.53 -7.28
C VAL A 185 14.31 -19.38 -7.08
N GLU A 186 15.06 -20.48 -6.97
CA GLU A 186 16.53 -20.45 -6.94
C GLU A 186 17.08 -19.75 -8.19
N LYS A 187 16.64 -20.14 -9.39
CA LYS A 187 17.08 -19.50 -10.64
C LYS A 187 16.65 -18.05 -10.77
N ALA A 188 15.48 -17.69 -10.23
CA ALA A 188 14.96 -16.32 -10.30
C ALA A 188 15.63 -15.37 -9.29
N THR A 189 16.06 -15.88 -8.13
CA THR A 189 16.58 -15.06 -7.01
C THR A 189 18.07 -15.19 -6.78
N ASN A 190 18.72 -16.23 -7.34
CA ASN A 190 20.09 -16.65 -7.05
C ASN A 190 20.32 -17.04 -5.58
N ILE A 191 19.26 -17.45 -4.87
CA ILE A 191 19.32 -18.00 -3.51
C ILE A 191 19.29 -19.51 -3.62
N ASP A 192 20.21 -20.21 -2.94
CA ASP A 192 20.30 -21.67 -2.96
C ASP A 192 18.94 -22.36 -2.66
N GLU A 193 18.66 -23.46 -3.36
CA GLU A 193 17.37 -24.16 -3.27
C GLU A 193 17.05 -24.60 -1.84
N ALA A 194 18.05 -25.04 -1.07
CA ALA A 194 17.83 -25.46 0.31
C ALA A 194 17.44 -24.28 1.19
N GLU A 195 17.98 -23.09 0.92
CA GLU A 195 17.60 -21.87 1.64
C GLU A 195 16.21 -21.37 1.21
N VAL A 196 15.89 -21.42 -0.08
CA VAL A 196 14.54 -21.14 -0.60
C VAL A 196 13.49 -22.03 0.09
N LYS A 197 13.78 -23.34 0.24
CA LYS A 197 12.89 -24.28 0.94
C LYS A 197 12.65 -23.88 2.40
N LYS A 198 13.68 -23.42 3.11
CA LYS A 198 13.52 -22.91 4.49
C LYS A 198 12.65 -21.66 4.53
N LEU A 199 12.89 -20.70 3.63
CA LEU A 199 12.10 -19.47 3.53
C LEU A 199 10.63 -19.75 3.19
N LYS A 200 10.38 -20.72 2.30
CA LYS A 200 9.03 -21.20 1.98
C LYS A 200 8.32 -21.73 3.20
N VAL A 201 8.95 -22.63 3.96
CA VAL A 201 8.36 -23.17 5.20
C VAL A 201 8.03 -22.05 6.19
N LEU A 202 8.94 -21.08 6.36
CA LEU A 202 8.74 -19.95 7.27
C LEU A 202 7.57 -19.06 6.85
N LEU A 203 7.37 -18.85 5.55
CA LEU A 203 6.39 -17.92 4.98
C LEU A 203 5.11 -18.61 4.48
N GLY A 204 4.93 -19.90 4.76
CA GLY A 204 3.75 -20.68 4.37
C GLY A 204 3.69 -21.07 2.89
N GLY A 205 4.81 -20.97 2.16
CA GLY A 205 4.94 -21.41 0.77
C GLY A 205 5.15 -22.91 0.61
N SER A 206 5.06 -23.37 -0.64
CA SER A 206 5.26 -24.76 -1.05
C SER A 206 5.91 -24.86 -2.43
N GLY A 207 6.25 -26.07 -2.90
CA GLY A 207 6.89 -26.31 -4.19
C GLY A 207 8.39 -26.09 -4.18
#